data_AF-A0A8S9DRK7-F1
#
_entry.id   AF-A0A8S9DRK7-F1
#
_cell.length_a   1.000
_cell.length_b   1.000
_cell.length_c   1.000
_cell.angle_alpha   90.00
_cell.angle_beta   90.00
_cell.angle_gamma   90.00
#
_symmetry.space_group_name_H-M   'P 1'
#
loop_
_entity.id
_entity.type
_entity.pdbx_description
1 polymer ?
#
loop_
_entity_poly.entity_id
_entity_poly.type
_entity_poly.pdbx_seq_one_letter_code
_entity_poly.pdbx_strand_id
1 'polypeptide(L)'
;MLENGHEVPTAHLSSADVVEVEKVVNPAEIFARDMNWLEKCDVVVAEVTSPSHGVGYEIAHALSLGKPVLCCYKKGKKVSLIITGNSHKLLLTKEYETDQEAILIVRDFLTCQNPKSGNQY
;
A
#
# COMPACT_ATOMS: atom_id res chain seq x y z
N MET A 1 5.34 -11.48 9.88
CA MET A 1 6.05 -10.48 10.70
C MET A 1 7.29 -10.09 9.91
N LEU A 2 7.37 -8.88 9.35
CA LEU A 2 8.58 -8.42 8.66
C LEU A 2 9.46 -7.64 9.66
N GLU A 3 10.78 -7.76 9.50
CA GLU A 3 11.87 -7.51 10.46
C GLU A 3 11.93 -6.15 11.18
N ASN A 4 11.00 -5.22 10.94
CA ASN A 4 11.07 -3.85 11.45
C ASN A 4 9.87 -3.43 12.34
N GLY A 5 9.06 -4.38 12.82
CA GLY A 5 7.98 -4.10 13.78
C GLY A 5 6.68 -3.55 13.18
N HIS A 6 6.53 -3.58 11.84
CA HIS A 6 5.29 -3.22 11.16
C HIS A 6 4.41 -4.45 10.92
N GLU A 7 3.11 -4.33 11.19
CA GLU A 7 2.11 -5.32 10.83
C GLU A 7 1.61 -5.05 9.40
N VAL A 8 1.63 -6.09 8.55
CA VAL A 8 1.09 -6.03 7.18
C VAL A 8 -0.09 -7.00 7.12
N PRO A 9 -1.33 -6.52 7.29
CA PRO A 9 -2.49 -7.39 7.39
C PRO A 9 -2.66 -8.27 6.16
N THR A 10 -2.30 -7.80 4.97
CA THR A 10 -2.44 -8.53 3.70
C THR A 10 -1.37 -9.58 3.44
N ALA A 11 -0.33 -9.70 4.28
CA ALA A 11 0.78 -10.62 4.03
C ALA A 11 0.37 -12.10 3.96
N HIS A 12 -0.75 -12.48 4.58
CA HIS A 12 -1.28 -13.85 4.50
C HIS A 12 -2.02 -14.15 3.18
N LEU A 13 -2.29 -13.13 2.36
CA LEU A 13 -2.99 -13.26 1.07
C LEU A 13 -2.03 -13.48 -0.10
N SER A 14 -0.71 -13.48 0.12
CA SER A 14 0.31 -13.57 -0.93
C SER A 14 0.85 -14.98 -1.21
N SER A 15 0.28 -16.03 -0.62
CA SER A 15 0.67 -17.41 -0.95
C SER A 15 0.00 -17.86 -2.26
N ALA A 16 0.73 -18.65 -3.06
CA ALA A 16 0.21 -19.24 -4.30
C ALA A 16 -1.03 -20.15 -4.08
N ASP A 17 -1.31 -20.52 -2.82
CA ASP A 17 -2.45 -21.34 -2.41
C ASP A 17 -3.77 -20.56 -2.26
N VAL A 18 -3.76 -19.22 -2.36
CA VAL A 18 -4.97 -18.39 -2.17
C VAL A 18 -5.95 -18.53 -3.34
N VAL A 19 -5.50 -18.97 -4.52
CA VAL A 19 -6.36 -19.15 -5.71
C VAL A 19 -7.38 -20.29 -5.53
N GLU A 20 -7.12 -21.27 -4.66
CA GLU A 20 -8.04 -22.40 -4.40
C GLU A 20 -9.02 -22.15 -3.24
N VAL A 21 -8.74 -21.20 -2.33
CA VAL A 21 -9.59 -20.90 -1.15
C VAL A 21 -10.65 -19.81 -1.45
N GLU A 22 -10.55 -19.11 -2.58
CA GLU A 22 -11.53 -18.10 -3.01
C GLU A 22 -12.92 -18.65 -3.38
N LYS A 23 -13.13 -19.97 -3.36
CA LYS A 23 -14.41 -20.58 -3.78
C LYS A 23 -15.59 -20.40 -2.82
N VAL A 24 -15.40 -19.89 -1.59
CA VAL A 24 -16.51 -19.58 -0.68
C VAL A 24 -16.18 -18.37 0.21
N VAL A 25 -15.99 -17.18 -0.37
CA VAL A 25 -15.93 -15.96 0.44
C VAL A 25 -16.98 -14.96 -0.04
N ASN A 26 -17.79 -14.48 0.90
CA ASN A 26 -18.86 -13.52 0.62
C ASN A 26 -18.22 -12.16 0.24
N PRO A 27 -18.54 -11.58 -0.93
CA PRO A 27 -17.98 -10.28 -1.34
C PRO A 27 -18.17 -9.16 -0.31
N ALA A 28 -19.28 -9.17 0.44
CA ALA A 28 -19.54 -8.19 1.49
C ALA A 28 -18.57 -8.33 2.67
N GLU A 29 -18.16 -9.56 3.00
CA GLU A 29 -17.20 -9.83 4.08
C GLU A 29 -15.78 -9.40 3.67
N ILE A 30 -15.37 -9.68 2.42
CA ILE A 30 -14.09 -9.18 1.87
C ILE A 30 -14.06 -7.66 1.91
N PHE A 31 -15.10 -7.01 1.39
CA PHE A 31 -15.19 -5.56 1.41
C PHE A 31 -15.10 -5.00 2.84
N ALA A 32 -15.90 -5.52 3.77
CA ALA A 32 -15.90 -5.03 5.15
C ALA A 32 -14.54 -5.23 5.84
N ARG A 33 -13.88 -6.38 5.60
CA ARG A 33 -12.55 -6.67 6.13
C ARG A 33 -11.52 -5.67 5.61
N ASP A 34 -11.47 -5.48 4.29
CA ASP A 34 -10.46 -4.64 3.64
C ASP A 34 -10.65 -3.16 4.02
N MET A 35 -11.90 -2.68 4.09
CA MET A 35 -12.20 -1.32 4.56
C MET A 35 -11.78 -1.13 6.03
N ASN A 36 -12.07 -2.09 6.90
CA ASN A 36 -11.65 -2.03 8.30
C ASN A 36 -10.12 -2.04 8.45
N TRP A 37 -9.36 -2.68 7.54
CA TRP A 37 -7.90 -2.56 7.52
C TRP A 37 -7.44 -1.17 7.11
N LEU A 38 -8.06 -0.56 6.09
CA LEU A 38 -7.75 0.81 5.67
C LEU A 38 -8.03 1.83 6.78
N GLU A 39 -9.12 1.66 7.51
CA GLU A 39 -9.46 2.53 8.66
C GLU A 39 -8.39 2.48 9.76
N LYS A 40 -7.89 1.27 10.05
CA LYS A 40 -6.98 0.99 11.18
C LYS A 40 -5.51 1.20 10.86
N CYS A 41 -5.12 1.20 9.58
CA CYS A 41 -3.72 1.40 9.20
C CYS A 41 -3.26 2.84 9.46
N ASP A 42 -1.96 3.02 9.68
CA ASP A 42 -1.35 4.35 9.75
C ASP A 42 -1.10 4.91 8.34
N VAL A 43 -0.73 4.03 7.40
CA VAL A 43 -0.33 4.38 6.03
C VAL A 43 -0.71 3.26 5.06
N VAL A 44 -0.79 3.59 3.77
CA VAL A 44 -0.97 2.62 2.69
C VAL A 44 0.24 2.62 1.76
N VAL A 45 0.68 1.43 1.37
CA VAL A 45 1.70 1.23 0.33
C VAL A 45 1.09 0.35 -0.75
N ALA A 46 1.10 0.83 -1.99
CA ALA A 46 0.52 0.15 -3.14
C ALA A 46 1.56 0.01 -4.26
N GLU A 47 1.76 -1.22 -4.74
CA GLU A 47 2.50 -1.48 -5.98
C GLU A 47 1.51 -1.37 -7.15
N VAL A 48 1.74 -0.41 -8.06
CA VAL A 48 0.77 -0.02 -9.10
C VAL A 48 1.30 -0.21 -10.52
N THR A 49 2.31 -1.07 -10.71
CA THR A 49 2.80 -1.44 -12.04
C THR A 49 1.70 -2.01 -12.92
N SER A 50 0.84 -2.86 -12.34
CA SER A 50 -0.29 -3.48 -13.03
C SER A 50 -1.60 -2.81 -12.63
N PRO A 51 -2.48 -2.42 -13.59
CA PRO A 51 -3.77 -1.85 -13.26
C PRO A 51 -4.63 -2.77 -12.39
N SER A 52 -5.21 -2.22 -11.32
CA SER A 52 -6.13 -2.94 -10.46
C SER A 52 -7.25 -2.00 -9.97
N HIS A 53 -8.50 -2.38 -10.21
CA HIS A 53 -9.66 -1.60 -9.77
C HIS A 53 -9.78 -1.58 -8.24
N GLY A 54 -9.52 -2.71 -7.59
CA GLY A 54 -9.53 -2.82 -6.13
C GLY A 54 -8.48 -1.91 -5.50
N VAL A 55 -7.23 -2.01 -5.94
CA VAL A 55 -6.14 -1.14 -5.44
C VAL A 55 -6.43 0.33 -5.70
N GLY A 56 -6.97 0.67 -6.88
CA GLY A 56 -7.40 2.04 -7.18
C GLY A 56 -8.49 2.55 -6.21
N TYR A 57 -9.45 1.70 -5.87
CA TYR A 57 -10.49 2.00 -4.89
C TYR A 57 -9.90 2.21 -3.48
N GLU A 58 -9.01 1.32 -3.04
CA GLU A 58 -8.35 1.39 -1.74
C GLU A 58 -7.49 2.66 -1.61
N ILE A 59 -6.74 3.03 -2.66
CA ILE A 59 -5.97 4.29 -2.70
C ILE A 59 -6.90 5.49 -2.52
N ALA A 60 -7.98 5.56 -3.29
CA ALA A 60 -8.92 6.68 -3.20
C ALA A 60 -9.58 6.76 -1.81
N HIS A 61 -9.96 5.62 -1.25
CA HIS A 61 -10.57 5.54 0.07
C HIS A 61 -9.58 5.96 1.17
N ALA A 62 -8.36 5.45 1.15
CA ALA A 62 -7.31 5.82 2.10
C ALA A 62 -7.02 7.34 2.10
N LEU A 63 -6.95 7.95 0.92
CA LEU A 63 -6.79 9.40 0.80
C LEU A 63 -7.99 10.16 1.39
N SER A 64 -9.21 9.66 1.20
CA SER A 64 -10.42 10.25 1.81
C SER A 64 -10.45 10.16 3.33
N LEU A 65 -9.83 9.11 3.90
CA LEU A 65 -9.63 8.93 5.33
C LEU A 65 -8.45 9.75 5.89
N GLY A 66 -7.76 10.52 5.05
CA GLY A 66 -6.59 11.32 5.45
C GLY A 66 -5.35 10.48 5.74
N LYS A 67 -5.25 9.27 5.19
CA LYS A 67 -4.09 8.39 5.34
C LYS A 67 -2.99 8.77 4.33
N PRO A 68 -1.70 8.82 4.73
CA PRO A 68 -0.59 8.87 3.80
C PRO A 68 -0.57 7.61 2.91
N VAL A 69 -0.37 7.80 1.60
CA VAL A 69 -0.34 6.74 0.60
C VAL A 69 0.95 6.84 -0.21
N LEU A 70 1.71 5.75 -0.29
CA LEU A 70 2.80 5.56 -1.23
C LEU A 70 2.33 4.64 -2.37
N CYS A 71 2.43 5.12 -3.60
CA CYS A 71 2.31 4.31 -4.81
C CYS A 71 3.70 4.10 -5.41
N CYS A 72 4.17 2.86 -5.46
CA CYS A 72 5.41 2.50 -6.15
C CYS A 72 5.10 1.74 -7.46
N TYR A 73 5.93 1.94 -8.49
CA TYR A 73 5.75 1.25 -9.77
C TYR A 73 7.07 1.05 -10.52
N LYS A 74 7.13 0.02 -11.36
CA LYS A 74 8.32 -0.33 -12.12
C LYS A 74 8.57 0.69 -13.23
N LYS A 75 9.81 1.18 -13.29
CA LYS A 75 10.29 2.12 -14.29
C LYS A 75 10.04 1.61 -15.71
N GLY A 76 9.62 2.51 -16.59
CA GLY A 76 9.29 2.21 -17.99
C GLY A 76 7.95 1.49 -18.20
N LYS A 77 7.16 1.25 -17.15
CA LYS A 77 5.79 0.73 -17.28
C LYS A 77 4.77 1.86 -17.34
N LYS A 78 3.69 1.62 -18.10
CA LYS A 78 2.55 2.55 -18.16
C LYS A 78 1.71 2.36 -16.90
N VAL A 79 1.59 3.42 -16.12
CA VAL A 79 0.74 3.49 -14.93
C VAL A 79 -0.48 4.35 -15.24
N SER A 80 -1.55 4.15 -14.47
CA SER A 80 -2.76 4.95 -14.56
C SER A 80 -2.48 6.44 -14.44
N LEU A 81 -2.93 7.23 -15.42
CA LEU A 81 -2.74 8.69 -15.43
C LEU A 81 -3.45 9.39 -14.28
N ILE A 82 -4.54 8.82 -13.76
CA ILE A 82 -5.22 9.36 -12.58
C ILE A 82 -4.41 9.15 -11.30
N ILE A 83 -3.49 8.18 -11.25
CA ILE A 83 -2.58 8.01 -10.10
C ILE A 83 -1.40 8.97 -10.24
N THR A 84 -0.74 9.00 -11.39
CA THR A 84 0.44 9.84 -11.60
C THR A 84 0.13 11.33 -11.71
N GLY A 85 -1.10 11.69 -12.12
CA GLY A 85 -1.59 13.07 -12.19
C GLY A 85 -2.29 13.56 -10.91
N ASN A 86 -2.45 12.71 -9.89
CA ASN A 86 -3.10 13.11 -8.64
C ASN A 86 -2.13 13.88 -7.75
N SER A 87 -2.43 15.16 -7.52
CA SER A 87 -1.63 16.10 -6.72
C SER A 87 -2.03 16.17 -5.25
N HIS A 88 -2.79 15.19 -4.74
CA HIS A 88 -3.18 15.15 -3.33
C HIS A 88 -1.95 15.13 -2.41
N LYS A 89 -1.91 16.01 -1.41
CA LYS A 89 -0.75 16.21 -0.53
C LYS A 89 -0.27 14.97 0.25
N LEU A 90 -1.16 13.99 0.43
CA LEU A 90 -0.87 12.73 1.13
C LEU A 90 -0.51 11.58 0.18
N LEU A 91 -0.51 11.80 -1.13
CA LEU A 91 -0.14 10.79 -2.11
C LEU A 91 1.30 11.03 -2.57
N LEU A 92 2.15 10.03 -2.39
CA LEU A 92 3.51 9.99 -2.93
C LEU A 92 3.61 8.92 -4.01
N THR A 93 4.08 9.30 -5.19
CA THR A 93 4.35 8.37 -6.30
C THR A 93 5.85 8.24 -6.51
N LYS A 94 6.33 7.00 -6.63
CA LYS A 94 7.75 6.67 -6.84
C LYS A 94 7.93 5.58 -7.87
N GLU A 95 8.84 5.79 -8.81
CA GLU A 95 9.30 4.72 -9.69
C GLU A 95 10.43 3.93 -9.02
N TYR A 96 10.55 2.65 -9.38
CA TYR A 96 11.69 1.80 -9.00
C TYR A 96 12.13 0.92 -10.18
N GLU A 97 13.40 0.58 -10.24
CA GLU A 97 14.00 -0.28 -11.26
C GLU A 97 14.32 -1.68 -10.72
N THR A 98 14.68 -1.77 -9.45
CA THR A 98 15.04 -3.03 -8.77
C THR A 98 14.25 -3.24 -7.48
N ASP A 99 14.14 -4.49 -7.04
CA ASP A 99 13.45 -4.83 -5.78
C ASP A 99 14.12 -4.17 -4.57
N GLN A 100 15.44 -4.04 -4.60
CA GLN A 100 16.20 -3.35 -3.54
C GLN A 100 15.82 -1.87 -3.46
N GLU A 101 15.64 -1.20 -4.60
CA GLU A 101 15.18 0.19 -4.65
C GLU A 101 13.75 0.33 -4.13
N ALA A 102 12.85 -0.58 -4.50
CA ALA A 102 11.48 -0.60 -3.97
C ALA A 102 11.47 -0.73 -2.44
N ILE A 103 12.29 -1.62 -1.89
CA ILE A 103 12.43 -1.79 -0.43
C ILE A 103 12.93 -0.51 0.24
N LEU A 104 13.92 0.17 -0.35
CA LEU A 104 14.42 1.44 0.19
C LEU A 104 13.35 2.53 0.16
N ILE A 105 12.63 2.68 -0.94
CA ILE A 105 11.52 3.64 -1.07
C ILE A 105 10.46 3.42 0.02
N VAL A 106 10.07 2.16 0.26
CA VAL A 106 9.09 1.83 1.30
C VAL A 106 9.64 2.16 2.69
N ARG A 107 10.90 1.82 2.98
CA ARG A 107 11.54 2.13 4.28
C ARG A 107 11.63 3.63 4.52
N ASP A 108 12.02 4.41 3.52
CA ASP A 108 12.11 5.87 3.62
C ASP A 108 10.73 6.47 3.87
N PHE A 109 9.70 5.98 3.19
CA PHE A 109 8.32 6.40 3.42
C PHE A 109 7.88 6.11 4.87
N LEU A 110 8.10 4.89 5.36
CA LEU A 110 7.71 4.49 6.72
C LEU A 110 8.45 5.28 7.81
N THR A 111 9.74 5.60 7.61
CA THR A 111 10.51 6.41 8.58
C THR A 111 10.07 7.87 8.61
N CYS A 112 9.66 8.44 7.48
CA CYS A 112 9.11 9.80 7.43
C CYS A 112 7.79 9.94 8.20
N GLN A 113 6.99 8.87 8.29
CA GLN A 113 5.71 8.89 9.01
C GLN A 113 5.85 8.64 10.52
N ASN A 114 6.94 8.00 10.94
CA ASN A 114 7.28 7.79 12.35
C ASN A 114 8.59 8.52 12.69
N PRO A 115 8.57 9.87 12.83
CA PRO A 115 9.70 10.57 13.41
C PRO A 115 9.82 10.07 14.85
N LYS A 116 10.80 9.19 15.12
CA LYS A 116 11.06 8.71 16.48
C LYS A 116 11.09 9.91 17.42
N SER A 117 10.18 9.93 18.38
CA SER A 117 10.25 10.79 19.54
C SER A 117 11.61 10.59 20.21
N GLY A 118 12.43 11.64 20.23
CA GLY A 118 13.54 11.80 21.17
C GLY A 118 14.74 10.90 20.92
N ASN A 119 15.72 11.45 20.23
CA ASN A 119 17.12 11.22 20.58
C ASN A 119 17.28 11.67 22.04
N GLN A 120 17.39 10.75 22.99
CA GLN A 120 17.77 11.05 24.37
C GLN A 120 19.23 10.62 24.53
N TYR A 121 20.06 11.62 24.86
CA TYR A 121 21.50 11.55 25.12
C TYR A 121 21.91 10.39 26.03
#